data_AF-A0A941K887-F1
#
_entry.id   AF-A0A941K887-F1
#
_cell.length_a   1.000
_cell.length_b   1.000
_cell.length_c   1.000
_cell.angle_alpha   90.00
_cell.angle_beta   90.00
_cell.angle_gamma   90.00
#
_symmetry.space_group_name_H-M   'P 1'
#
loop_
_entity.id
_entity.type
_entity.pdbx_description
1 polymer ?
#
loop_
_entity_poly.entity_id
_entity_poly.type
_entity_poly.pdbx_seq_one_letter_code
_entity_poly.pdbx_strand_id
1 'polypeptide(L)'
;MTDATPIFIPTAEVAQLLQMSLPSFNAKRDWLERDHDFPPPMPHSKRPLLWRRTAIFAWIERQGLAPTDQQHQAPIPKTRADRLMQKAASA
;
A
#
# COMPACT_ATOMS: atom_id res chain seq x y z
N MET A 1 -34.13 2.24 13.03
CA MET A 1 -33.05 1.24 13.11
C MET A 1 -31.75 1.98 12.88
N THR A 2 -30.97 2.25 13.93
CA THR A 2 -29.66 2.89 13.77
C THR A 2 -28.67 1.83 13.33
N ASP A 3 -28.40 1.76 12.03
CA ASP A 3 -27.30 0.94 11.51
C ASP A 3 -25.98 1.54 12.01
N ALA A 4 -25.42 0.95 13.06
CA ALA A 4 -24.17 1.41 13.62
C ALA A 4 -23.05 1.03 12.66
N THR A 5 -22.57 2.01 11.89
CA THR A 5 -21.42 1.84 11.00
C THR A 5 -20.23 1.23 11.76
N PRO A 6 -19.73 0.05 11.37
CA PRO A 6 -18.64 -0.60 12.08
C PRO A 6 -17.35 0.22 11.96
N ILE A 7 -16.67 0.41 13.09
CA ILE A 7 -15.38 1.12 13.16
C ILE A 7 -14.28 0.30 12.49
N PHE A 8 -14.37 -1.03 12.57
CA PHE A 8 -13.39 -1.96 12.02
C PHE A 8 -14.03 -2.85 10.97
N ILE A 9 -13.33 -3.03 9.86
CA ILE A 9 -13.79 -3.83 8.72
C ILE A 9 -12.85 -5.01 8.47
N PRO A 10 -13.37 -6.21 8.15
CA PRO A 10 -12.56 -7.40 7.90
C PRO A 10 -11.89 -7.36 6.51
N THR A 11 -10.91 -8.24 6.30
CA THR A 11 -10.19 -8.42 5.03
C THR A 11 -11.11 -8.50 3.81
N ALA A 12 -12.22 -9.23 3.92
CA ALA A 12 -13.17 -9.41 2.82
C ALA A 12 -13.88 -8.10 2.43
N GLU A 13 -14.15 -7.21 3.39
CA GLU A 13 -14.78 -5.91 3.12
C GLU A 13 -13.76 -4.94 2.51
N VAL A 14 -12.52 -4.94 2.98
CA VAL A 14 -11.43 -4.18 2.38
C VAL A 14 -11.23 -4.56 0.90
N ALA A 15 -11.21 -5.85 0.58
CA ALA A 15 -11.09 -6.33 -0.80
C ALA A 15 -12.26 -5.83 -1.69
N GLN A 16 -13.48 -5.83 -1.16
CA GLN A 16 -14.66 -5.30 -1.85
C GLN A 16 -14.55 -3.80 -2.12
N LEU A 17 -14.10 -3.00 -1.14
CA LEU A 17 -13.91 -1.56 -1.30
C LEU A 17 -12.86 -1.23 -2.38
N LEU A 18 -11.85 -2.09 -2.53
CA LEU A 18 -10.82 -1.97 -3.57
C LEU A 18 -11.21 -2.63 -4.90
N GLN A 19 -12.45 -3.10 -5.02
CA GLN A 19 -12.98 -3.76 -6.23
C GLN A 19 -12.11 -4.93 -6.72
N MET A 20 -11.57 -5.72 -5.79
CA MET A 20 -10.76 -6.90 -6.12
C MET A 20 -11.20 -8.13 -5.34
N SER A 21 -10.82 -9.31 -5.85
CA SER A 21 -11.10 -10.57 -5.15
C SER A 21 -10.29 -10.68 -3.85
N LEU A 22 -10.81 -11.41 -2.87
CA LEU A 22 -10.11 -11.67 -1.60
C LEU A 22 -8.73 -12.35 -1.80
N PRO A 23 -8.57 -13.38 -2.67
CA PRO A 23 -7.25 -13.93 -2.98
C PRO A 23 -6.30 -12.91 -3.61
N SER A 24 -6.78 -12.06 -4.52
CA SER A 24 -5.98 -11.00 -5.13
C SER A 24 -5.51 -9.98 -4.10
N PHE A 25 -6.38 -9.57 -3.19
CA PHE A 25 -6.02 -8.65 -2.10
C PHE A 25 -4.94 -9.28 -1.21
N ASN A 26 -5.12 -10.53 -0.77
CA ASN A 26 -4.14 -11.20 0.08
C ASN A 26 -2.76 -11.32 -0.61
N ALA A 27 -2.72 -11.56 -1.92
CA ALA A 27 -1.47 -11.63 -2.67
C ALA A 27 -0.77 -10.25 -2.82
N LYS A 28 -1.55 -9.16 -2.87
CA LYS A 28 -1.03 -7.80 -3.08
C LYS A 28 -0.85 -6.99 -1.80
N ARG A 29 -1.47 -7.40 -0.68
CA ARG A 29 -1.50 -6.67 0.59
C ARG A 29 -0.10 -6.20 1.00
N ASP A 30 0.86 -7.11 1.02
CA ASP A 30 2.21 -6.80 1.48
C ASP A 30 2.91 -5.75 0.60
N TRP A 31 2.62 -5.74 -0.70
CA TRP A 31 3.10 -4.71 -1.62
C TRP A 31 2.35 -3.39 -1.43
N LEU A 32 1.03 -3.42 -1.21
CA LEU A 32 0.25 -2.23 -0.89
C LEU A 32 0.77 -1.55 0.39
N GLU A 33 1.04 -2.32 1.45
CA GLU A 33 1.53 -1.80 2.73
C GLU A 33 2.92 -1.19 2.63
N ARG A 34 3.83 -1.80 1.87
CA ARG A 34 5.23 -1.33 1.75
C ARG A 34 5.42 -0.22 0.74
N ASP A 35 4.72 -0.28 -0.40
CA ASP A 35 5.04 0.52 -1.58
C ASP A 35 3.95 1.59 -1.88
N HIS A 36 2.76 1.49 -1.27
CA HIS A 36 1.61 2.36 -1.56
C HIS A 36 1.01 3.02 -0.31
N ASP A 37 1.75 3.02 0.81
CA ASP A 37 1.31 3.58 2.09
C ASP A 37 -0.07 3.08 2.53
N PHE A 38 -0.38 1.83 2.17
CA PHE A 38 -1.67 1.23 2.51
C PHE A 38 -1.78 1.05 4.03
N PRO A 39 -2.94 1.36 4.64
CA PRO A 39 -3.09 1.29 6.08
C PRO A 39 -2.81 -0.13 6.63
N PRO A 40 -1.98 -0.26 7.66
CA PRO A 40 -1.72 -1.56 8.27
C PRO A 40 -2.98 -2.08 9.00
N PRO A 41 -3.14 -3.41 9.10
CA PRO A 41 -4.18 -4.00 9.94
C PRO A 41 -3.93 -3.72 11.42
N MET A 42 -4.95 -3.97 12.25
CA MET A 42 -4.85 -3.91 13.70
C MET A 42 -3.78 -4.90 14.23
N PRO A 43 -2.80 -4.45 15.02
CA PRO A 43 -1.65 -5.26 15.45
C PRO A 43 -1.99 -6.56 16.17
N HIS A 44 -3.12 -6.61 16.87
CA HIS A 44 -3.53 -7.77 17.67
C HIS A 44 -4.60 -8.65 17.01
N SER A 45 -5.08 -8.28 15.82
CA SER A 45 -6.01 -9.10 15.05
C SER A 45 -5.23 -10.20 14.35
N LYS A 46 -5.38 -11.45 14.79
CA LYS A 46 -4.62 -12.58 14.23
C LYS A 46 -5.29 -13.11 12.96
N ARG A 47 -6.56 -13.56 13.04
CA ARG A 47 -7.42 -13.95 11.90
C ARG A 47 -8.91 -13.89 12.30
N PRO A 48 -9.80 -13.25 11.53
CA PRO A 48 -9.51 -12.40 10.37
C PRO A 48 -8.74 -11.14 10.78
N LEU A 49 -8.00 -10.57 9.84
CA LEU A 49 -7.39 -9.26 10.03
C LEU A 49 -8.48 -8.19 9.99
N LEU A 50 -8.29 -7.13 10.77
CA LEU A 50 -9.20 -6.00 10.88
C LEU A 50 -8.49 -4.70 10.53
N TRP A 51 -9.17 -3.81 9.82
CA TRP A 51 -8.68 -2.48 9.50
C TRP A 51 -9.61 -1.43 10.08
N ARG A 52 -9.04 -0.27 10.45
CA ARG A 52 -9.86 0.89 10.77
C ARG A 52 -10.54 1.38 9.50
N ARG A 53 -11.87 1.39 9.50
CA ARG A 53 -12.68 1.82 8.36
C ARG A 53 -12.24 3.18 7.84
N THR A 54 -12.12 4.16 8.73
CA THR A 54 -11.73 5.54 8.37
C THR A 54 -10.36 5.62 7.69
N ALA A 55 -9.40 4.78 8.08
CA ALA A 55 -8.07 4.78 7.46
C ALA A 55 -8.10 4.24 6.03
N ILE A 56 -8.93 3.21 5.77
CA ILE A 56 -9.13 2.66 4.42
C ILE A 56 -9.78 3.69 3.51
N PHE A 57 -10.87 4.33 3.95
CA PHE A 57 -11.54 5.37 3.17
C PHE A 57 -10.61 6.56 2.89
N ALA A 58 -9.89 7.05 3.89
CA ALA A 58 -8.91 8.13 3.69
C ALA A 58 -7.77 7.74 2.73
N TRP A 59 -7.37 6.46 2.68
CA TRP A 59 -6.42 5.99 1.68
C TRP A 59 -7.05 5.98 0.28
N ILE A 60 -8.27 5.48 0.12
CA ILE A 60 -8.99 5.46 -1.17
C ILE A 60 -9.19 6.88 -1.71
N GLU A 61 -9.61 7.81 -0.86
CA GLU A 61 -9.77 9.22 -1.22
C GLU A 61 -8.46 9.84 -1.74
N ARG A 62 -7.32 9.49 -1.11
CA ARG A 62 -5.99 9.93 -1.58
C ARG A 62 -5.59 9.37 -2.95
N GLN A 63 -6.05 8.16 -3.32
CA GLN A 63 -5.77 7.58 -4.64
C GLN A 63 -6.57 8.26 -5.78
N GLY A 64 -7.73 8.85 -5.46
CA GLY A 64 -8.58 9.57 -6.40
C GLY A 64 -8.26 11.07 -6.54
N LEU A 65 -7.42 11.62 -5.64
CA LEU A 65 -6.86 12.95 -5.80
C LEU A 65 -5.68 12.87 -6.77
N ALA A 66 -5.78 13.55 -7.92
CA ALA A 66 -4.62 13.78 -8.76
C ALA A 66 -3.50 14.36 -7.87
N PRO A 67 -2.28 13.78 -7.89
CA PRO A 67 -1.24 14.16 -6.95
C PRO A 67 -0.95 15.64 -7.13
N THR A 68 -1.34 16.45 -6.15
CA THR A 68 -0.78 17.79 -6.03
C THR A 68 0.62 17.57 -5.46
N ASP A 69 1.60 17.42 -6.35
CA ASP A 69 3.02 17.61 -6.09
C ASP A 69 3.56 16.92 -4.81
N GLN A 70 3.33 15.62 -4.65
CA GLN A 70 4.04 14.82 -3.64
C GLN A 70 4.80 13.70 -4.34
N GLN A 71 5.95 14.09 -4.90
CA GLN A 71 7.25 13.46 -4.60
C GLN A 71 7.23 11.92 -4.50
N HIS A 72 6.93 11.22 -5.61
CA HIS A 72 7.42 9.86 -5.77
C HIS A 72 8.85 9.94 -6.32
N GLN A 73 9.82 10.17 -5.42
CA GLN A 73 11.22 9.85 -5.70
C GLN A 73 11.29 8.35 -6.03
N ALA A 74 11.45 8.03 -7.31
CA ALA A 74 11.78 6.68 -7.74
C ALA A 74 13.10 6.26 -7.05
N PRO A 75 13.19 5.04 -6.48
CA PRO A 75 14.48 4.52 -6.05
C PRO A 75 15.35 4.34 -7.28
N ILE A 76 16.42 5.15 -7.38
CA ILE A 76 17.46 5.03 -8.41
C ILE A 76 18.00 3.60 -8.38
N PRO A 77 17.85 2.78 -9.44
CA PRO A 77 18.48 1.48 -9.47
C PRO A 77 20.00 1.69 -9.61
N LYS A 78 20.73 1.46 -8.52
CA LYS A 78 22.20 1.34 -8.57
C LYS A 78 22.54 0.01 -9.22
N THR A 79 22.49 -0.05 -10.54
CA THR A 79 23.00 -1.21 -11.27
C THR A 79 24.53 -1.26 -11.15
N ARG A 80 25.06 -2.46 -10.87
CA ARG A 80 26.49 -2.78 -10.71
C ARG A 80 27.38 -2.38 -11.90
N ALA A 81 26.79 -2.04 -13.05
CA ALA A 81 27.48 -1.65 -14.28
C ALA A 81 28.24 -0.31 -14.16
N ASP A 82 27.83 0.59 -13.27
CA ASP A 82 28.48 1.90 -13.12
C ASP A 82 29.90 1.78 -12.53
N ARG A 83 30.13 0.74 -11.72
CA ARG A 83 31.43 0.51 -11.07
C ARG A 83 32.52 0.03 -12.05
N LEU A 84 32.16 -0.38 -13.28
CA LEU A 84 33.14 -0.87 -14.26
C LEU A 84 33.72 0.25 -15.16
N MET A 85 33.03 1.39 -15.32
CA MET A 85 33.53 2.49 -16.17
C MET A 85 34.59 3.37 -15.50
N GLN A 86 34.74 3.34 -14.17
CA GLN A 86 35.78 4.13 -13.48
C GLN A 86 37.19 3.53 -13.52
N LYS A 87 37.39 2.33 -14.11
CA LYS A 87 38.70 1.65 -14.12
C LYS A 87 39.54 1.86 -15.39
N ALA A 88 39.13 2.74 -16.30
CA ALA A 88 39.83 2.93 -17.60
C ALA A 88 40.30 4.38 -17.88
N ALA A 89 40.13 5.32 -16.95
CA ALA A 89 40.46 6.74 -17.17
C ALA A 89 41.50 7.30 -16.18
N SER A 90 42.44 6.48 -15.75
CA SER A 90 43.68 6.98 -15.12
C SER A 90 44.83 6.13 -15.62
N ALA A 91 45.26 6.48 -16.84
CA ALA A 91 46.62 6.24 -17.31
C ALA A 91 47.53 7.33 -16.73
#